data_AF-A0A926F7S6-F1
#
_entry.id   AF-A0A926F7S6-F1
#
_cell.length_a   1.000
_cell.length_b   1.000
_cell.length_c   1.000
_cell.angle_alpha   90.00
_cell.angle_beta   90.00
_cell.angle_gamma   90.00
#
_symmetry.space_group_name_H-M   'P 1'
#
loop_
_entity.id
_entity.type
_entity.pdbx_description
1 polymer ?
#
loop_
_entity_poly.entity_id
_entity_poly.type
_entity_poly.pdbx_seq_one_letter_code
_entity_poly.pdbx_strand_id
1 'polypeptide(L)'
;MMETDDKLVREFLAGQKQEIADNGFSHRVMRNLPCRINRWFKIWSVFITLVAIVLFFVFDGLQAVVNTLRDIFVSMVQSGAHSFDPKSLIIAVAVLLFLAVRKAWSME
;
A
#
# COMPACT_ATOMS: atom_id res chain seq x y z
N MET A 1 10.95 -50.66 13.78
CA MET A 1 10.39 -50.48 15.14
C MET A 1 9.38 -49.33 15.21
N MET A 2 9.54 -48.23 14.46
CA MET A 2 8.56 -47.11 14.40
C MET A 2 7.20 -47.46 13.77
N GLU A 3 7.15 -48.28 12.71
CA GLU A 3 5.88 -48.55 11.99
C GLU A 3 4.80 -49.23 12.86
N THR A 4 5.20 -50.01 13.85
CA THR A 4 4.27 -50.73 14.74
C THR A 4 3.59 -49.77 15.72
N ASP A 5 4.32 -48.80 16.26
CA ASP A 5 3.79 -47.80 17.20
C ASP A 5 2.84 -46.83 16.49
N ASP A 6 3.20 -46.41 15.27
CA ASP A 6 2.32 -45.56 14.46
C ASP A 6 1.00 -46.26 14.13
N LYS A 7 1.04 -47.58 13.91
CA LYS A 7 -0.15 -48.38 13.63
C LYS A 7 -1.03 -48.53 14.88
N LEU A 8 -0.43 -48.74 16.05
CA LEU A 8 -1.13 -48.78 17.34
C LEU A 8 -1.78 -47.44 17.69
N VAL A 9 -1.06 -46.33 17.49
CA VAL A 9 -1.59 -44.98 17.71
C VAL A 9 -2.75 -44.69 16.76
N ARG A 10 -2.64 -45.09 15.49
CA ARG A 10 -3.72 -44.94 14.50
C ARG A 10 -4.96 -45.76 14.85
N GLU A 11 -4.79 -47.02 15.26
CA GLU A 11 -5.91 -47.88 15.65
C GLU A 11 -6.57 -47.37 16.95
N PHE A 12 -5.78 -46.91 17.93
CA PHE A 12 -6.29 -46.35 19.17
C PHE A 12 -7.07 -45.05 18.93
N LEU A 13 -6.52 -44.14 18.13
CA LEU A 13 -7.19 -42.89 17.77
C LEU A 13 -8.40 -43.12 16.87
N ALA A 14 -8.37 -44.11 15.97
CA ALA A 14 -9.52 -44.47 15.14
C ALA A 14 -10.66 -45.08 15.98
N GLY A 15 -10.34 -45.92 16.96
CA GLY A 15 -11.32 -46.53 17.87
C GLY A 15 -11.87 -45.59 18.94
N GLN A 16 -11.16 -44.50 19.26
CA GLN A 16 -11.56 -43.50 20.28
C GLN A 16 -11.91 -42.13 19.67
N LYS A 17 -12.06 -42.03 18.35
CA LYS A 17 -12.48 -40.79 17.66
C LYS A 17 -13.96 -40.52 17.93
N GLN A 18 -14.29 -40.12 19.15
CA GLN A 18 -15.61 -39.65 19.49
C GLN A 18 -15.84 -38.34 18.75
N GLU A 19 -16.79 -38.31 17.82
CA GLU A 19 -17.25 -37.05 17.21
C GLU A 19 -17.93 -36.23 18.30
N ILE A 20 -17.14 -35.38 18.97
CA ILE A 20 -17.65 -34.42 19.94
C ILE A 20 -18.44 -33.39 19.12
N ALA A 21 -19.76 -33.40 19.27
CA ALA A 21 -20.59 -32.33 18.75
C ALA A 21 -20.08 -31.00 19.29
N ASP A 22 -19.78 -30.06 18.39
CA ASP A 22 -19.35 -28.71 18.77
C ASP A 22 -20.55 -27.98 19.38
N ASN A 23 -20.79 -28.23 20.68
CA ASN A 23 -21.88 -27.70 21.50
C ASN A 23 -21.69 -26.19 21.75
N GLY A 24 -21.42 -25.41 20.70
CA GLY A 24 -21.04 -24.01 20.73
C GLY A 24 -19.68 -23.75 21.38
N PHE A 25 -18.81 -24.76 21.48
CA PHE A 25 -17.48 -24.61 22.08
C PHE A 25 -16.63 -23.67 21.23
N SER A 26 -16.56 -23.88 19.91
CA SER A 26 -15.80 -23.01 19.02
C SER A 26 -16.31 -21.57 19.08
N HIS A 27 -17.62 -21.36 19.12
CA HIS A 27 -18.19 -20.01 19.24
C HIS A 27 -17.84 -19.33 20.58
N ARG A 28 -17.82 -20.09 21.69
CA ARG A 28 -17.39 -19.58 23.00
C ARG A 28 -15.89 -19.27 23.03
N VAL A 29 -15.06 -20.10 22.40
CA VAL A 29 -13.60 -19.89 22.29
C VAL A 29 -13.29 -18.68 21.41
N MET A 30 -13.91 -18.59 20.22
CA MET A 30 -13.75 -17.47 19.29
C MET A 30 -14.19 -16.14 19.88
N ARG A 31 -15.24 -16.13 20.72
CA ARG A 31 -15.68 -14.90 21.39
C ARG A 31 -14.76 -14.48 22.54
N ASN A 32 -14.04 -15.41 23.15
CA ASN A 32 -13.06 -15.15 24.19
C ASN A 32 -11.66 -14.84 23.65
N LEU A 33 -11.45 -14.95 22.33
CA LEU A 33 -10.22 -14.50 21.70
C LEU A 33 -10.13 -12.97 21.79
N PRO A 34 -8.97 -12.41 22.20
CA PRO A 34 -8.79 -10.98 22.44
C PRO A 34 -8.72 -10.17 21.14
N CYS A 35 -9.81 -10.11 20.38
CA CYS A 35 -9.95 -9.18 19.24
C CYS A 35 -10.23 -7.72 19.69
N ARG A 36 -10.25 -7.45 21.00
CA ARG A 36 -10.59 -6.12 21.56
C ARG A 36 -9.46 -5.09 21.47
N ILE A 37 -8.21 -5.55 21.40
CA ILE A 37 -7.01 -4.69 21.32
C ILE A 37 -6.99 -3.86 20.02
N ASN A 38 -7.61 -4.37 18.94
CA ASN A 38 -7.59 -3.73 17.63
C ASN A 38 -8.32 -2.37 17.58
N ARG A 39 -9.34 -2.14 18.42
CA ARG A 39 -10.10 -0.88 18.39
C ARG A 39 -9.30 0.29 18.96
N TRP A 40 -8.57 0.06 20.04
CA TRP A 40 -7.72 1.08 20.66
C TRP A 40 -6.58 1.49 19.73
N PHE A 41 -5.91 0.51 19.11
CA PHE A 41 -4.90 0.80 18.10
C PHE A 41 -5.47 1.50 16.87
N LYS A 42 -6.68 1.16 16.44
CA LYS A 42 -7.35 1.86 15.33
C LYS A 42 -7.67 3.31 15.66
N ILE A 43 -8.20 3.60 16.85
CA ILE A 43 -8.47 4.98 17.30
C ILE A 43 -7.16 5.76 17.42
N TRP A 44 -6.13 5.15 17.99
CA TRP A 44 -4.83 5.77 18.16
C TRP A 44 -4.14 6.05 16.81
N SER A 45 -4.25 5.14 15.85
CA SER A 45 -3.77 5.34 14.48
C SER A 45 -4.49 6.49 13.79
N VAL A 46 -5.82 6.57 13.89
CA VAL A 46 -6.61 7.68 13.33
C VAL A 46 -6.21 9.02 13.95
N PHE A 47 -5.98 9.05 15.27
CA PHE A 47 -5.52 10.23 15.97
C PHE A 47 -4.14 10.70 15.45
N ILE A 48 -3.18 9.79 15.32
CA ILE A 48 -1.85 10.10 14.78
C ILE A 48 -1.94 10.62 13.34
N THR A 49 -2.76 10.00 12.50
CA THR A 49 -2.96 10.45 11.12
C THR A 49 -3.52 11.87 11.08
N LEU A 50 -4.48 12.19 11.94
CA LEU A 50 -5.06 13.54 12.00
C LEU A 50 -4.02 14.58 12.44
N VAL A 51 -3.22 14.25 13.46
CA VAL A 51 -2.11 15.11 13.91
C VAL A 51 -1.09 15.32 12.78
N ALA A 52 -0.73 14.28 12.03
CA ALA A 52 0.19 14.39 10.91
C ALA A 52 -0.36 15.30 9.80
N ILE A 53 -1.66 15.23 9.49
CA ILE A 53 -2.32 16.12 8.52
C ILE A 53 -2.27 17.57 9.00
N VAL A 54 -2.59 17.84 10.27
CA VAL A 54 -2.54 19.19 10.83
C VAL A 54 -1.12 19.75 10.78
N LEU A 55 -0.11 18.97 11.19
CA LEU A 55 1.28 19.38 11.08
C LEU A 55 1.65 19.66 9.62
N PHE A 56 1.23 18.83 8.68
CA PHE A 56 1.50 19.05 7.26
C PHE A 56 0.98 20.40 6.75
N PHE A 57 -0.20 20.85 7.22
CA PHE A 57 -0.71 22.18 6.90
C PHE A 57 0.00 23.31 7.65
N VAL A 58 0.30 23.13 8.94
CA VAL A 58 1.00 24.15 9.76
C VAL A 58 2.42 24.41 9.26
N PHE A 59 3.12 23.37 8.80
CA PHE A 59 4.48 23.46 8.27
C PHE A 59 4.53 23.81 6.77
N ASP A 60 3.42 24.27 6.18
CA ASP A 60 3.34 24.57 4.75
C ASP A 60 3.88 23.41 3.89
N GLY A 61 3.58 22.17 4.28
CA GLY A 61 4.09 20.96 3.64
C GLY A 61 3.78 20.92 2.14
N LEU A 62 2.67 21.53 1.70
CA LEU A 62 2.38 21.75 0.29
C LEU A 62 3.41 22.66 -0.39
N GLN A 63 3.78 23.77 0.25
CA GLN A 63 4.82 24.66 -0.29
C GLN A 63 6.17 23.94 -0.32
N ALA A 64 6.51 23.15 0.71
CA ALA A 64 7.74 22.35 0.74
C ALA A 64 7.80 21.32 -0.41
N VAL A 65 6.69 20.60 -0.65
CA VAL A 65 6.59 19.63 -1.75
C VAL A 65 6.66 20.33 -3.11
N VAL A 66 5.94 21.43 -3.30
CA VAL A 66 5.96 22.20 -4.56
C VAL A 66 7.33 22.81 -4.81
N ASN A 67 8.00 23.32 -3.79
CA ASN A 67 9.35 23.88 -3.91
C ASN A 67 10.37 22.80 -4.26
N THR A 68 10.33 21.66 -3.56
CA THR A 68 11.19 20.51 -3.90
C THR A 68 10.94 20.01 -5.33
N LEU A 69 9.68 19.95 -5.75
CA LEU A 69 9.33 19.53 -7.11
C LEU A 69 9.80 20.55 -8.15
N ARG A 70 9.66 21.85 -7.87
CA ARG A 70 10.19 22.92 -8.71
C ARG A 70 11.70 22.85 -8.81
N ASP A 71 12.40 22.61 -7.70
CA ASP A 71 13.86 22.49 -7.68
C ASP A 71 14.34 21.26 -8.47
N ILE A 72 13.64 20.13 -8.36
CA ILE A 72 13.90 18.94 -9.19
C ILE A 72 13.62 19.23 -10.67
N PHE A 73 12.53 19.94 -10.97
CA PHE A 73 12.20 20.30 -12.35
C PHE A 73 13.21 21.28 -12.94
N VAL A 74 13.59 22.31 -12.19
CA VAL A 74 14.61 23.31 -12.59
C VAL A 74 15.96 22.63 -12.74
N SER A 75 16.36 21.77 -11.81
CA SER A 75 17.63 21.02 -11.94
C SER A 75 17.62 20.06 -13.13
N MET A 76 16.49 19.39 -13.42
CA MET A 76 16.35 18.53 -14.60
C MET A 76 16.38 19.36 -15.88
N VAL A 77 15.66 20.48 -15.94
CA VAL A 77 15.65 21.39 -17.09
C VAL A 77 17.01 22.02 -17.30
N GLN A 78 17.71 22.45 -16.25
CA GLN A 78 19.02 23.06 -16.34
C GLN A 78 20.10 22.03 -16.71
N SER A 79 20.03 20.83 -16.15
CA SER A 79 20.90 19.70 -16.53
C SER A 79 20.64 19.25 -17.98
N GLY A 80 19.38 19.32 -18.45
CA GLY A 80 19.00 19.09 -19.84
C GLY A 80 19.29 20.27 -20.77
N ALA A 81 19.36 21.50 -20.25
CA ALA A 81 19.60 22.72 -21.03
C ALA A 81 21.08 22.94 -21.34
N HIS A 82 22.00 22.29 -20.62
CA HIS A 82 23.42 22.28 -20.98
C HIS A 82 23.71 21.45 -22.25
N SER A 83 22.77 20.64 -22.74
CA SER A 83 22.95 19.80 -23.93
C SER A 83 22.04 20.12 -25.13
N PHE A 84 20.97 20.92 -24.96
CA PHE A 84 20.05 21.24 -26.05
C PHE A 84 19.95 22.75 -26.29
N ASP A 85 20.34 23.16 -27.51
CA ASP A 85 20.14 24.51 -28.04
C ASP A 85 18.68 24.97 -27.83
N PRO A 86 18.42 26.19 -27.35
CA PRO A 86 17.07 26.68 -27.07
C PRO A 86 16.14 26.64 -28.30
N LYS A 87 16.71 26.65 -29.51
CA LYS A 87 15.96 26.47 -30.76
C LYS A 87 15.46 25.03 -30.96
N SER A 88 16.24 24.02 -30.58
CA SER A 88 15.86 22.61 -30.73
C SER A 88 14.80 22.19 -29.71
N LEU A 89 14.85 22.76 -28.51
CA LEU A 89 13.85 22.54 -27.46
C LEU A 89 12.48 23.08 -27.87
N ILE A 90 12.43 24.28 -28.44
CA ILE A 90 11.18 24.87 -28.97
C ILE A 90 10.58 23.97 -30.06
N ILE A 91 11.42 23.44 -30.96
CA ILE A 91 10.98 22.50 -32.01
C ILE A 91 10.45 21.20 -31.41
N ALA A 92 11.15 20.61 -30.43
CA ALA A 92 10.72 19.39 -29.76
C ALA A 92 9.37 19.56 -29.05
N VAL A 93 9.17 20.67 -28.34
CA VAL A 93 7.89 21.00 -27.69
C VAL A 93 6.78 21.19 -28.71
N ALA A 94 7.04 21.90 -29.81
CA ALA A 94 6.05 22.10 -30.88
C ALA A 94 5.65 20.78 -31.54
N VAL A 95 6.60 19.87 -31.79
CA VAL A 95 6.34 18.52 -32.32
C VAL A 95 5.52 17.68 -31.34
N LEU A 96 5.85 17.69 -30.05
CA LEU A 96 5.09 16.98 -29.03
C LEU A 96 3.65 17.51 -28.91
N LEU A 97 3.45 18.82 -28.98
CA LEU A 97 2.12 19.44 -29.02
C LEU A 97 1.34 19.03 -30.27
N PHE A 98 1.98 19.05 -31.44
CA PHE A 98 1.37 18.59 -32.68
C PHE A 98 0.96 17.12 -32.61
N LEU A 99 1.81 16.25 -32.06
CA LEU A 99 1.51 14.84 -31.86
C LEU A 99 0.41 14.62 -30.83
N ALA A 100 0.36 15.41 -29.75
CA ALA A 100 -0.69 15.34 -28.74
C ALA A 100 -2.05 15.73 -29.33
N VAL A 101 -2.11 16.80 -30.11
CA VAL A 101 -3.32 17.22 -30.83
C VAL A 101 -3.72 16.16 -31.85
N ARG A 102 -2.79 15.70 -32.70
CA ARG A 102 -3.07 14.63 -33.67
C ARG A 102 -3.59 13.36 -33.01
N LYS A 103 -3.01 12.96 -31.88
CA LYS A 103 -3.44 11.80 -31.12
C LYS A 103 -4.83 11.98 -30.53
N ALA A 104 -5.15 13.17 -30.00
CA ALA A 104 -6.48 13.46 -29.48
C ALA A 104 -7.56 13.36 -30.57
N TRP A 105 -7.26 13.84 -31.78
CA TRP A 105 -8.18 13.79 -32.93
C TRP A 105 -8.27 12.40 -33.59
N SER A 106 -7.26 11.55 -33.40
CA SER A 106 -7.26 10.16 -33.88
C SER A 106 -7.95 9.19 -32.92
N MET A 107 -8.27 9.65 -31.71
CA MET A 107 -8.97 8.88 -30.68
C MET A 107 -10.48 9.20 -30.63
N GLU A 108 -10.93 10.14 -31.47
CA GLU A 108 -12.34 10.28 -31.90
C GLU A 108 -12.60 9.38 -33.11
#